data_AF-A0A971TFT9-F1
#
_entry.id   AF-A0A971TFT9-F1
#
_cell.length_a   1.000
_cell.length_b   1.000
_cell.length_c   1.000
_cell.angle_alpha   90.00
_cell.angle_beta   90.00
_cell.angle_gamma   90.00
#
_symmetry.space_group_name_H-M   'P 1'
#
loop_
_entity.id
_entity.type
_entity.pdbx_description
1 polymer ?
#
loop_
_entity_poly.entity_id
_entity_poly.type
_entity_poly.pdbx_seq_one_letter_code
_entity_poly.pdbx_strand_id
1 'polypeptide(L)'
;MKLKTLALYIILCMALVISGCGGSSDTSSTGTADQNQTTSSKKADGQSSSSFKKISDYADAWNEVYNQNEAAINKYDEPIMELVSPGLEFVSGVQYDLLNMENKDGRFEGELMMAGFPGVLERKGSKMSFGYDYIRDEDGFGPTMKVGDRIVENGNCDLDKGTYVTETFTERNGQKIERSYSEFKRFKNGEMICLRTYSSSLNFRGETDLSNTCTYIKAGKDKFDFVIGKATQGPAFEKLSFIDKSDLSKDEARQMMEAAGYEIEKSGGIAGGKLVVD
;
A
#
# COMPACT_ATOMS: atom_id res chain seq x y z
N MET A 1 11.76 23.85 -29.92
CA MET A 1 10.81 23.32 -28.91
C MET A 1 9.68 22.43 -29.46
N LYS A 2 9.64 22.08 -30.77
CA LYS A 2 8.53 21.30 -31.37
C LYS A 2 8.86 19.84 -31.74
N LEU A 3 10.13 19.43 -31.73
CA LEU A 3 10.54 18.07 -32.14
C LEU A 3 10.43 17.03 -31.01
N LYS A 4 10.68 17.45 -29.76
CA LYS A 4 10.66 16.56 -28.58
C LYS A 4 9.23 16.20 -28.14
N THR A 5 8.27 17.11 -28.34
CA THR A 5 6.85 16.88 -28.06
C THR A 5 6.21 15.93 -29.07
N LEU A 6 6.62 15.98 -30.35
CA LEU A 6 6.10 15.09 -31.40
C LEU A 6 6.53 13.63 -31.18
N ALA A 7 7.77 13.40 -30.71
CA ALA A 7 8.27 12.07 -30.38
C ALA A 7 7.49 11.42 -29.22
N LEU A 8 7.03 12.23 -28.25
CA LEU A 8 6.27 11.76 -27.10
C LEU A 8 4.86 11.28 -27.51
N TYR A 9 4.20 11.98 -28.45
CA TYR A 9 2.89 11.57 -28.97
C TYR A 9 2.94 10.29 -29.80
N ILE A 10 4.02 10.05 -30.54
CA ILE A 10 4.19 8.84 -31.37
C ILE A 10 4.39 7.59 -30.48
N ILE A 11 5.11 7.72 -29.37
CA ILE A 11 5.27 6.63 -28.40
C ILE A 11 3.94 6.32 -27.69
N LEU A 12 3.16 7.35 -27.35
CA LEU A 12 1.86 7.18 -26.70
C LEU A 12 0.82 6.50 -27.62
N CYS A 13 0.87 6.74 -28.93
CA CYS A 13 -0.03 6.09 -29.89
C CYS A 13 0.33 4.63 -30.20
N MET A 14 1.59 4.21 -30.02
CA MET A 14 1.99 2.81 -30.25
C MET A 14 1.67 1.89 -29.07
N ALA A 15 1.52 2.41 -27.85
CA ALA A 15 1.13 1.62 -26.68
C ALA A 15 -0.35 1.18 -26.68
N LEU A 16 -1.21 1.82 -27.48
CA LEU A 16 -2.65 1.57 -27.50
C LEU A 16 -3.12 0.50 -28.51
N VAL A 17 -2.22 -0.18 -29.22
CA VAL A 17 -2.57 -1.13 -30.30
C VAL A 17 -2.17 -2.58 -30.00
N ILE A 18 -1.74 -2.91 -28.78
CA ILE A 18 -1.44 -4.31 -28.40
C ILE A 18 -2.27 -4.71 -27.19
N SER A 19 -3.58 -4.80 -27.38
CA SER A 19 -4.52 -5.49 -26.47
C SER A 19 -5.75 -5.93 -27.26
N GLY A 20 -5.55 -6.80 -28.24
CA GLY A 20 -6.62 -7.40 -29.03
C GLY A 20 -6.16 -8.69 -29.72
N CYS A 21 -6.95 -9.75 -29.52
CA CYS A 21 -6.77 -11.16 -29.97
C CYS A 21 -5.78 -11.96 -29.10
N GLY A 22 -6.17 -12.94 -28.30
CA GLY A 22 -6.86 -14.20 -28.63
C GLY A 22 -6.04 -15.31 -27.93
N GLY A 23 -6.54 -16.47 -27.50
CA GLY A 23 -7.82 -17.11 -27.65
C GLY A 23 -7.92 -18.27 -26.65
N SER A 24 -9.13 -18.79 -26.57
CA SER A 24 -9.57 -19.93 -25.76
C SER A 24 -8.91 -21.24 -26.23
N SER A 25 -8.58 -22.13 -25.30
CA SER A 25 -8.49 -23.57 -25.57
C SER A 25 -8.88 -24.35 -24.33
N ASP A 26 -10.12 -24.84 -24.34
CA ASP A 26 -10.57 -25.97 -23.54
C ASP A 26 -9.72 -27.20 -23.85
N THR A 27 -9.35 -27.95 -22.82
CA THR A 27 -9.20 -29.40 -22.95
C THR A 27 -9.53 -30.07 -21.64
N SER A 28 -10.57 -30.90 -21.70
CA SER A 28 -11.08 -31.78 -20.68
C SER A 28 -10.17 -33.01 -20.52
N SER A 29 -9.97 -33.44 -19.27
CA SER A 29 -9.69 -34.84 -18.98
C SER A 29 -10.32 -35.23 -17.64
N THR A 30 -11.34 -36.07 -17.75
CA THR A 30 -12.01 -36.83 -16.70
C THR A 30 -11.08 -37.88 -16.07
N GLY A 31 -11.15 -38.05 -14.75
CA GLY A 31 -10.55 -39.16 -14.01
C GLY A 31 -11.00 -39.17 -12.54
N THR A 32 -11.66 -40.26 -12.16
CA THR A 32 -12.58 -40.41 -11.02
C THR A 32 -11.89 -40.76 -9.68
N ALA A 33 -12.53 -40.28 -8.59
CA ALA A 33 -12.54 -40.62 -7.16
C ALA A 33 -11.62 -41.73 -6.57
N ASP A 34 -11.12 -41.48 -5.35
CA ASP A 34 -11.56 -42.26 -4.17
C ASP A 34 -11.28 -41.54 -2.81
N GLN A 35 -11.99 -41.98 -1.77
CA GLN A 35 -12.25 -41.32 -0.48
C GLN A 35 -11.22 -41.55 0.66
N ASN A 36 -11.32 -40.66 1.66
CA ASN A 36 -11.14 -40.84 3.12
C ASN A 36 -9.74 -41.19 3.69
N GLN A 37 -9.20 -40.32 4.55
CA GLN A 37 -9.28 -40.50 6.01
C GLN A 37 -8.70 -39.30 6.80
N THR A 38 -9.40 -38.98 7.89
CA THR A 38 -9.12 -38.00 8.94
C THR A 38 -7.88 -38.38 9.76
N THR A 39 -6.99 -37.42 10.08
CA THR A 39 -6.50 -37.22 11.47
C THR A 39 -5.67 -35.94 11.65
N SER A 40 -6.01 -35.27 12.75
CA SER A 40 -5.32 -34.17 13.43
C SER A 40 -3.79 -34.29 13.46
N SER A 41 -3.10 -33.22 13.06
CA SER A 41 -1.79 -32.88 13.64
C SER A 41 -1.51 -31.38 13.50
N LYS A 42 -1.29 -30.76 14.66
CA LYS A 42 -0.64 -29.47 14.94
C LYS A 42 -0.49 -28.48 13.77
N LYS A 43 -1.14 -27.32 13.88
CA LYS A 43 -0.73 -26.07 13.22
C LYS A 43 0.76 -25.86 13.52
N ALA A 44 1.59 -26.22 12.55
CA ALA A 44 2.97 -25.79 12.50
C ALA A 44 2.97 -24.28 12.32
N ASP A 45 3.77 -23.59 13.13
CA ASP A 45 4.06 -22.17 12.97
C ASP A 45 4.41 -21.92 11.50
N GLY A 46 3.57 -21.10 10.85
CA GLY A 46 3.61 -20.90 9.42
C GLY A 46 4.87 -20.16 9.03
N GLN A 47 5.94 -20.89 8.72
CA GLN A 47 7.09 -20.35 8.02
C GLN A 47 6.59 -19.77 6.70
N SER A 48 6.58 -18.44 6.63
CA SER A 48 6.13 -17.70 5.48
C SER A 48 7.14 -17.86 4.35
N SER A 49 6.67 -18.25 3.17
CA SER A 49 7.45 -18.24 1.94
C SER A 49 6.69 -17.36 0.96
N SER A 50 6.70 -16.06 1.21
CA SER A 50 6.32 -15.14 0.14
C SER A 50 7.39 -15.27 -0.95
N SER A 51 6.97 -15.32 -2.23
CA SER A 51 7.91 -15.40 -3.37
C SER A 51 8.53 -14.05 -3.70
N PHE A 52 8.37 -13.05 -2.82
CA PHE A 52 8.84 -11.70 -3.05
C PHE A 52 10.36 -11.64 -3.02
N LYS A 53 10.88 -10.85 -3.94
CA LYS A 53 12.30 -10.58 -4.15
C LYS A 53 12.60 -9.10 -4.00
N LYS A 54 11.63 -8.23 -4.30
CA LYS A 54 11.76 -6.77 -4.41
C LYS A 54 10.58 -6.05 -3.76
N ILE A 55 10.69 -4.72 -3.59
CA ILE A 55 9.59 -3.90 -3.06
C ILE A 55 8.44 -3.86 -4.07
N SER A 56 8.73 -3.80 -5.37
CA SER A 56 7.75 -3.84 -6.46
C SER A 56 6.80 -5.03 -6.39
N ASP A 57 7.26 -6.18 -5.86
CA ASP A 57 6.41 -7.36 -5.74
C ASP A 57 5.23 -7.14 -4.76
N TYR A 58 5.39 -6.26 -3.77
CA TYR A 58 4.27 -5.85 -2.90
C TYR A 58 3.27 -4.98 -3.64
N ALA A 59 3.75 -4.05 -4.46
CA ALA A 59 2.90 -3.18 -5.27
C ALA A 59 2.10 -4.01 -6.29
N ASP A 60 2.76 -4.95 -6.97
CA ASP A 60 2.13 -5.87 -7.90
C ASP A 60 1.09 -6.75 -7.20
N ALA A 61 1.43 -7.34 -6.04
CA ALA A 61 0.49 -8.16 -5.27
C ALA A 61 -0.72 -7.37 -4.75
N TRP A 62 -0.53 -6.11 -4.36
CA TRP A 62 -1.62 -5.22 -3.96
C TRP A 62 -2.52 -4.90 -5.15
N ASN A 63 -1.94 -4.48 -6.26
CA ASN A 63 -2.68 -4.17 -7.49
C ASN A 63 -3.44 -5.39 -8.01
N GLU A 64 -2.85 -6.58 -7.95
CA GLU A 64 -3.50 -7.83 -8.31
C GLU A 64 -4.81 -8.05 -7.53
N VAL A 65 -4.77 -7.93 -6.20
CA VAL A 65 -5.97 -8.16 -5.36
C VAL A 65 -6.94 -6.98 -5.41
N TYR A 66 -6.45 -5.76 -5.60
CA TYR A 66 -7.28 -4.58 -5.75
C TYR A 66 -8.06 -4.59 -7.06
N ASN A 67 -7.41 -4.90 -8.19
CA ASN A 67 -8.02 -4.86 -9.52
C ASN A 67 -9.12 -5.92 -9.70
N GLN A 68 -9.09 -7.01 -8.93
CA GLN A 68 -10.20 -7.98 -8.87
C GLN A 68 -11.51 -7.37 -8.35
N ASN A 69 -11.40 -6.27 -7.61
CA ASN A 69 -12.49 -5.61 -6.89
C ASN A 69 -12.82 -4.21 -7.45
N GLU A 70 -11.92 -3.63 -8.26
CA GLU A 70 -12.02 -2.27 -8.83
C GLU A 70 -13.36 -2.00 -9.52
N ALA A 71 -13.86 -2.95 -10.33
CA ALA A 71 -15.12 -2.76 -11.05
C ALA A 71 -16.34 -2.62 -10.11
N ALA A 72 -16.31 -3.25 -8.93
CA ALA A 72 -17.37 -3.10 -7.94
C ALA A 72 -17.23 -1.77 -7.17
N ILE A 73 -15.99 -1.36 -6.87
CA ILE A 73 -15.67 -0.08 -6.22
C ILE A 73 -16.12 1.09 -7.11
N ASN A 74 -15.75 1.08 -8.39
CA ASN A 74 -16.03 2.16 -9.33
C ASN A 74 -17.51 2.29 -9.73
N LYS A 75 -18.32 1.25 -9.49
CA LYS A 75 -19.78 1.26 -9.74
C LYS A 75 -20.58 1.82 -8.57
N TYR A 76 -19.97 2.02 -7.42
CA TYR A 76 -20.65 2.58 -6.26
C TYR A 76 -20.89 4.08 -6.49
N ASP A 77 -22.11 4.54 -6.21
CA ASP A 77 -22.58 5.87 -6.62
C ASP A 77 -21.76 7.02 -6.00
N GLU A 78 -21.21 6.81 -4.80
CA GLU A 78 -20.40 7.79 -4.08
C GLU A 78 -18.94 7.32 -3.95
N PRO A 79 -17.98 7.88 -4.71
CA PRO A 79 -16.58 7.46 -4.62
C PRO A 79 -16.03 7.48 -3.19
N ILE A 80 -15.51 6.35 -2.73
CA ILE A 80 -14.84 6.24 -1.43
C ILE A 80 -13.34 6.34 -1.66
N MET A 81 -12.80 7.56 -1.61
CA MET A 81 -11.41 7.88 -1.97
C MET A 81 -10.39 7.15 -1.10
N GLU A 82 -10.74 6.81 0.13
CA GLU A 82 -9.90 6.04 1.04
C GLU A 82 -9.59 4.65 0.48
N LEU A 83 -10.47 4.06 -0.35
CA LEU A 83 -10.25 2.73 -0.93
C LEU A 83 -9.17 2.71 -2.02
N VAL A 84 -8.93 3.84 -2.70
CA VAL A 84 -7.87 3.94 -3.73
C VAL A 84 -6.52 4.36 -3.14
N SER A 85 -6.53 5.05 -1.99
CA SER A 85 -5.35 5.65 -1.38
C SER A 85 -4.19 4.70 -1.04
N PRO A 86 -4.39 3.43 -0.62
CA PRO A 86 -3.29 2.57 -0.19
C PRO A 86 -2.27 2.29 -1.28
N GLY A 87 -2.68 2.18 -2.54
CA GLY A 87 -1.76 1.91 -3.65
C GLY A 87 -0.69 3.00 -3.80
N LEU A 88 -0.97 4.22 -3.33
CA LEU A 88 -0.04 5.35 -3.38
C LEU A 88 1.15 5.18 -2.41
N GLU A 89 1.04 4.34 -1.38
CA GLU A 89 2.13 4.08 -0.42
C GLU A 89 3.30 3.28 -1.02
N PHE A 90 3.15 2.75 -2.24
CA PHE A 90 4.22 2.06 -2.95
C PHE A 90 5.00 2.96 -3.93
N VAL A 91 4.53 4.19 -4.19
CA VAL A 91 5.13 5.07 -5.22
C VAL A 91 6.61 5.39 -4.92
N SER A 92 6.94 5.64 -3.66
CA SER A 92 8.33 5.77 -3.21
C SER A 92 9.04 4.42 -3.14
N GLY A 93 8.40 3.43 -2.52
CA GLY A 93 8.93 2.09 -2.30
C GLY A 93 9.59 1.46 -3.54
N VAL A 94 8.91 1.50 -4.69
CA VAL A 94 9.43 0.89 -5.94
C VAL A 94 10.67 1.58 -6.51
N GLN A 95 10.94 2.83 -6.12
CA GLN A 95 12.14 3.54 -6.58
C GLN A 95 13.41 3.00 -5.91
N TYR A 96 13.30 2.46 -4.70
CA TYR A 96 14.45 1.88 -3.99
C TYR A 96 14.94 0.59 -4.66
N ASP A 97 14.08 -0.15 -5.37
CA ASP A 97 14.52 -1.29 -6.19
C ASP A 97 15.48 -0.86 -7.31
N LEU A 98 15.43 0.40 -7.77
CA LEU A 98 16.35 0.94 -8.77
C LEU A 98 17.74 1.23 -8.19
N LEU A 99 17.85 1.46 -6.88
CA LEU A 99 19.15 1.61 -6.20
C LEU A 99 19.90 0.27 -6.12
N ASN A 100 19.18 -0.85 -6.15
CA ASN A 100 19.73 -2.21 -6.07
C ASN A 100 19.13 -3.12 -7.15
N MET A 101 19.33 -2.77 -8.42
CA MET A 101 18.78 -3.52 -9.55
C MET A 101 19.21 -5.00 -9.57
N GLU A 102 20.44 -5.27 -9.11
CA GLU A 102 21.03 -6.61 -9.03
C GLU A 102 20.49 -7.45 -7.86
N ASN A 103 19.70 -6.85 -6.98
CA ASN A 103 19.05 -7.51 -5.86
C ASN A 103 20.02 -8.23 -4.90
N LYS A 104 21.13 -7.57 -4.58
CA LYS A 104 22.19 -8.12 -3.71
C LYS A 104 22.11 -7.55 -2.30
N ASP A 105 22.66 -8.27 -1.33
CA ASP A 105 22.86 -7.75 0.01
C ASP A 105 23.85 -6.59 0.00
N GLY A 106 23.64 -5.61 0.88
CA GLY A 106 24.49 -4.42 0.98
C GLY A 106 23.69 -3.15 1.23
N ARG A 107 24.40 -2.02 1.20
CA ARG A 107 23.85 -0.67 1.30
C ARG A 107 24.02 0.04 -0.04
N PHE A 108 22.95 0.63 -0.53
CA PHE A 108 22.85 1.29 -1.83
C PHE A 108 22.26 2.68 -1.63
N GLU A 109 22.92 3.69 -2.17
CA GLU A 109 22.53 5.09 -2.05
C GLU A 109 22.44 5.69 -3.45
N GLY A 110 21.52 6.64 -3.63
CA GLY A 110 21.37 7.36 -4.89
C GLY A 110 20.18 8.30 -4.88
N GLU A 111 20.00 9.03 -5.98
CA GLU A 111 18.84 9.89 -6.15
C GLU A 111 17.62 9.05 -6.58
N LEU A 112 16.50 9.22 -5.88
CA LEU A 112 15.24 8.57 -6.20
C LEU A 112 14.61 9.23 -7.43
N MET A 113 14.42 8.46 -8.50
CA MET A 113 14.07 8.98 -9.84
C MET A 113 12.83 9.89 -9.89
N MET A 114 11.78 9.60 -9.12
CA MET A 114 10.54 10.38 -9.11
C MET A 114 10.49 11.39 -7.97
N ALA A 115 11.07 11.05 -6.82
CA ALA A 115 11.11 11.97 -5.68
C ALA A 115 12.16 13.09 -5.85
N GLY A 116 13.24 12.82 -6.57
CA GLY A 116 14.37 13.74 -6.76
C GLY A 116 15.24 13.90 -5.52
N PHE A 117 15.11 13.02 -4.52
CA PHE A 117 15.80 13.13 -3.23
C PHE A 117 16.84 12.02 -3.05
N PRO A 118 17.91 12.24 -2.28
CA PRO A 118 18.84 11.19 -1.91
C PRO A 118 18.14 10.15 -1.03
N GLY A 119 18.06 8.92 -1.53
CA GLY A 119 17.51 7.77 -0.82
C GLY A 119 18.58 6.72 -0.53
N VAL A 120 18.27 5.88 0.46
CA VAL A 120 19.07 4.71 0.81
C VAL A 120 18.21 3.46 0.80
N LEU A 121 18.79 2.35 0.35
CA LEU A 121 18.30 0.99 0.55
C LEU A 121 19.40 0.15 1.20
N GLU A 122 19.08 -0.49 2.31
CA GLU A 122 19.89 -1.55 2.91
C GLU A 122 19.17 -2.88 2.78
N ARG A 123 19.89 -3.91 2.35
CA ARG A 123 19.38 -5.28 2.21
C ARG A 123 20.27 -6.26 2.95
N LYS A 124 19.63 -7.18 3.68
CA LYS A 124 20.26 -8.32 4.35
C LYS A 124 19.35 -9.55 4.22
N GLY A 125 19.64 -10.40 3.24
CA GLY A 125 18.84 -11.58 2.91
C GLY A 125 17.44 -11.18 2.44
N SER A 126 16.42 -11.58 3.20
CA SER A 126 15.01 -11.25 2.96
C SER A 126 14.57 -9.93 3.57
N LYS A 127 15.42 -9.29 4.40
CA LYS A 127 15.08 -8.04 5.06
C LYS A 127 15.63 -6.85 4.30
N MET A 128 14.82 -5.81 4.18
CA MET A 128 15.19 -4.54 3.57
C MET A 128 14.76 -3.39 4.47
N SER A 129 15.59 -2.36 4.57
CA SER A 129 15.24 -1.07 5.17
C SER A 129 15.61 0.03 4.20
N PHE A 130 14.75 1.03 4.06
CA PHE A 130 14.92 2.09 3.08
C PHE A 130 14.36 3.40 3.59
N GLY A 131 14.72 4.50 2.94
CA GLY A 131 14.23 5.81 3.33
C GLY A 131 15.01 6.96 2.72
N TYR A 132 14.53 8.16 3.03
CA TYR A 132 15.23 9.41 2.79
C TYR A 132 14.96 10.39 3.94
N ASP A 133 15.83 11.38 4.06
CA ASP A 133 15.67 12.53 4.94
C ASP A 133 16.12 13.76 4.16
N TYR A 134 15.17 14.59 3.76
CA TYR A 134 15.39 15.67 2.81
C TYR A 134 14.77 16.97 3.31
N ILE A 135 15.49 18.08 3.16
CA ILE A 135 14.97 19.42 3.43
C ILE A 135 14.61 20.05 2.09
N ARG A 136 13.37 20.52 1.95
CA ARG A 136 12.89 21.12 0.70
C ARG A 136 13.64 22.40 0.37
N ASP A 137 14.25 22.43 -0.81
CA ASP A 137 14.87 23.62 -1.38
C ASP A 137 13.86 24.58 -2.04
N GLU A 138 12.65 24.10 -2.35
CA GLU A 138 11.60 24.89 -3.01
C GLU A 138 10.19 24.55 -2.52
N ASP A 139 9.29 25.53 -2.67
CA ASP A 139 7.85 25.36 -2.46
C ASP A 139 7.27 24.36 -3.47
N GLY A 140 6.38 23.50 -2.99
CA GLY A 140 5.54 22.65 -3.82
C GLY A 140 4.12 23.20 -3.94
N PHE A 141 3.22 22.35 -4.44
CA PHE A 141 1.83 22.74 -4.69
C PHE A 141 0.98 22.84 -3.40
N GLY A 142 1.30 22.04 -2.39
CA GLY A 142 0.48 21.88 -1.18
C GLY A 142 0.86 22.81 -0.01
N PRO A 143 -0.04 22.98 0.97
CA PRO A 143 0.24 23.71 2.22
C PRO A 143 1.34 23.04 3.08
N THR A 144 1.53 21.73 2.90
CA THR A 144 2.55 20.89 3.56
C THR A 144 3.84 20.77 2.74
N MET A 145 4.01 21.58 1.68
CA MET A 145 5.19 21.55 0.81
C MET A 145 5.84 22.93 0.73
N LYS A 146 6.51 23.37 1.80
CA LYS A 146 7.20 24.66 1.84
C LYS A 146 8.70 24.50 1.93
N VAL A 147 9.41 25.48 1.38
CA VAL A 147 10.86 25.56 1.53
C VAL A 147 11.25 25.47 3.01
N GLY A 148 12.28 24.69 3.30
CA GLY A 148 12.75 24.42 4.66
C GLY A 148 11.97 23.34 5.42
N ASP A 149 10.89 22.79 4.87
CA ASP A 149 10.24 21.61 5.44
C ASP A 149 11.17 20.40 5.33
N ARG A 150 11.26 19.62 6.40
CA ARG A 150 11.98 18.34 6.41
C ARG A 150 10.99 17.21 6.12
N ILE A 151 11.21 16.49 5.03
CA ILE A 151 10.42 15.32 4.64
C ILE A 151 11.26 14.08 4.90
N VAL A 152 10.68 13.13 5.62
CA VAL A 152 11.34 11.88 5.98
C VAL A 152 10.46 10.72 5.57
N GLU A 153 11.07 9.70 4.97
CA GLU A 153 10.49 8.37 4.77
C GLU A 153 11.34 7.34 5.49
N ASN A 154 10.70 6.43 6.22
CA ASN A 154 11.33 5.24 6.79
C ASN A 154 10.50 4.01 6.42
N GLY A 155 11.11 3.08 5.71
CA GLY A 155 10.47 1.85 5.26
C GLY A 155 11.24 0.60 5.66
N ASN A 156 10.49 -0.48 5.90
CA ASN A 156 11.04 -1.79 6.18
C ASN A 156 10.22 -2.88 5.49
N CYS A 157 10.90 -3.87 4.91
CA CYS A 157 10.26 -5.07 4.39
C CYS A 157 10.92 -6.32 4.96
N ASP A 158 10.11 -7.35 5.18
CA ASP A 158 10.57 -8.72 5.37
C ASP A 158 9.90 -9.57 4.29
N LEU A 159 10.68 -9.88 3.27
CA LEU A 159 10.25 -10.59 2.07
C LEU A 159 9.80 -12.02 2.41
N ASP A 160 10.43 -12.68 3.38
CA ASP A 160 9.99 -14.03 3.75
C ASP A 160 8.62 -13.96 4.41
N LYS A 161 8.43 -13.02 5.34
CA LYS A 161 7.17 -12.78 6.05
C LYS A 161 6.08 -12.12 5.21
N GLY A 162 6.42 -11.60 4.02
CA GLY A 162 5.49 -10.88 3.17
C GLY A 162 4.98 -9.59 3.82
N THR A 163 5.82 -8.90 4.59
CA THR A 163 5.45 -7.65 5.31
C THR A 163 6.16 -6.44 4.74
N TYR A 164 5.43 -5.35 4.52
CA TYR A 164 5.93 -4.04 4.09
C TYR A 164 5.37 -2.97 5.03
N VAL A 165 6.24 -2.17 5.62
CA VAL A 165 5.86 -1.11 6.58
C VAL A 165 6.55 0.18 6.17
N THR A 166 5.79 1.27 6.10
CA THR A 166 6.34 2.60 5.83
C THR A 166 5.81 3.64 6.79
N GLU A 167 6.63 4.64 7.05
CA GLU A 167 6.25 5.87 7.72
C GLU A 167 6.86 7.05 6.97
N THR A 168 6.00 7.96 6.51
CA THR A 168 6.41 9.21 5.89
C THR A 168 5.89 10.36 6.73
N PHE A 169 6.67 11.41 6.94
CA PHE A 169 6.21 12.62 7.60
C PHE A 169 6.89 13.87 7.08
N THR A 170 6.19 14.99 7.23
CA THR A 170 6.73 16.32 6.98
C THR A 170 6.80 17.08 8.30
N GLU A 171 7.98 17.62 8.61
CA GLU A 171 8.27 18.45 9.77
C GLU A 171 8.50 19.90 9.35
N ARG A 172 7.85 20.82 10.05
CA ARG A 172 8.09 22.27 9.97
C ARG A 172 8.39 22.79 11.37
N ASN A 173 9.51 23.47 11.54
CA ASN A 173 9.94 24.01 12.84
C ASN A 173 9.98 22.95 13.98
N GLY A 174 10.39 21.72 13.64
CA GLY A 174 10.48 20.61 14.59
C GLY A 174 9.14 19.98 14.99
N GLN A 175 8.04 20.35 14.33
CA GLN A 175 6.73 19.75 14.54
C GLN A 175 6.27 19.01 13.27
N LYS A 176 5.74 17.80 13.43
CA LYS A 176 5.11 17.06 12.33
C LYS A 176 3.81 17.73 11.95
N ILE A 177 3.70 18.17 10.70
CA ILE A 177 2.50 18.79 10.12
C ILE A 177 1.72 17.82 9.23
N GLU A 178 2.36 16.73 8.81
CA GLU A 178 1.76 15.66 8.03
C GLU A 178 2.47 14.35 8.38
N ARG A 179 1.73 13.24 8.44
CA ARG A 179 2.29 11.92 8.71
C ARG A 179 1.40 10.82 8.15
N SER A 180 2.01 9.91 7.40
CA SER A 180 1.43 8.64 6.94
C SER A 180 2.16 7.48 7.60
N TYR A 181 1.44 6.51 8.11
CA TYR A 181 1.96 5.23 8.56
C TYR A 181 1.18 4.12 7.86
N SER A 182 1.85 3.16 7.24
CA SER A 182 1.18 2.06 6.56
C SER A 182 1.84 0.72 6.83
N GLU A 183 1.02 -0.30 6.99
CA GLU A 183 1.42 -1.69 7.10
C GLU A 183 0.67 -2.51 6.05
N PHE A 184 1.42 -3.30 5.29
CA PHE A 184 0.91 -4.26 4.34
C PHE A 184 1.44 -5.65 4.66
N LYS A 185 0.56 -6.65 4.55
CA LYS A 185 0.91 -8.05 4.79
C LYS A 185 0.27 -8.95 3.75
N ARG A 186 1.10 -9.69 3.03
CA ARG A 186 0.69 -10.74 2.07
C ARG A 186 0.58 -12.08 2.79
N PHE A 187 -0.55 -12.76 2.59
CA PHE A 187 -0.82 -14.08 3.15
C PHE A 187 -0.57 -15.19 2.10
N LYS A 188 -0.33 -16.41 2.57
CA LYS A 188 -0.06 -17.58 1.71
C LYS A 188 -1.21 -17.93 0.77
N ASN A 189 -2.44 -17.62 1.15
CA ASN A 189 -3.63 -17.82 0.33
C ASN A 189 -3.81 -16.73 -0.75
N GLY A 190 -2.88 -15.78 -0.85
CA GLY A 190 -2.96 -14.67 -1.79
C GLY A 190 -3.84 -13.51 -1.32
N GLU A 191 -4.35 -13.53 -0.09
CA GLU A 191 -4.96 -12.33 0.49
C GLU A 191 -3.88 -11.32 0.88
N MET A 192 -4.25 -10.04 0.96
CA MET A 192 -3.40 -8.98 1.44
C MET A 192 -4.20 -8.05 2.36
N ILE A 193 -3.61 -7.67 3.49
CA ILE A 193 -4.16 -6.65 4.38
C ILE A 193 -3.34 -5.38 4.23
N CYS A 194 -4.02 -4.25 4.17
CA CYS A 194 -3.49 -2.91 4.39
C CYS A 194 -4.11 -2.34 5.68
N LEU A 195 -3.27 -1.77 6.55
CA LEU A 195 -3.67 -0.86 7.61
C LEU A 195 -2.87 0.43 7.43
N ARG A 196 -3.56 1.53 7.13
CA ARG A 196 -2.95 2.81 6.79
C ARG A 196 -3.55 3.91 7.64
N THR A 197 -2.72 4.76 8.24
CA THR A 197 -3.16 5.99 8.89
C THR A 197 -2.49 7.17 8.22
N TYR A 198 -3.30 8.06 7.63
CA TYR A 198 -2.85 9.37 7.19
C TYR A 198 -3.34 10.45 8.15
N SER A 199 -2.54 11.49 8.33
CA SER A 199 -2.88 12.60 9.20
C SER A 199 -2.26 13.90 8.71
N SER A 200 -2.95 15.00 9.00
CA SER A 200 -2.45 16.34 8.75
C SER A 200 -2.86 17.27 9.89
N SER A 201 -2.04 18.28 10.13
CA SER A 201 -2.38 19.39 11.01
C SER A 201 -2.96 20.58 10.26
N LEU A 202 -3.03 20.52 8.92
CA LEU A 202 -3.44 21.62 8.06
C LEU A 202 -4.53 21.14 7.08
N ASN A 203 -5.55 21.97 6.84
CA ASN A 203 -6.47 21.76 5.73
C ASN A 203 -5.86 22.22 4.40
N PHE A 204 -6.60 22.05 3.30
CA PHE A 204 -6.15 22.43 1.95
C PHE A 204 -5.88 23.94 1.77
N ARG A 205 -6.40 24.79 2.66
CA ARG A 205 -6.12 26.25 2.69
C ARG A 205 -4.87 26.59 3.50
N GLY A 206 -4.26 25.61 4.17
CA GLY A 206 -3.12 25.82 5.06
C GLY A 206 -3.52 26.34 6.45
N GLU A 207 -4.79 26.27 6.80
CA GLU A 207 -5.28 26.61 8.15
C GLU A 207 -5.15 25.39 9.07
N THR A 208 -4.91 25.62 10.36
CA THR A 208 -4.84 24.54 11.35
C THR A 208 -6.17 23.78 11.41
N ASP A 209 -6.11 22.50 11.09
CA ASP A 209 -7.25 21.59 11.13
C ASP A 209 -6.70 20.17 11.32
N LEU A 210 -6.80 19.66 12.53
CA LEU A 210 -6.24 18.35 12.86
C LEU A 210 -7.13 17.26 12.29
N SER A 211 -6.54 16.37 11.51
CA SER A 211 -7.27 15.25 10.90
C SER A 211 -6.44 13.97 10.92
N ASN A 212 -7.16 12.86 11.04
CA ASN A 212 -6.65 11.52 10.84
C ASN A 212 -7.65 10.74 10.01
N THR A 213 -7.15 9.90 9.12
CA THR A 213 -7.92 8.87 8.42
C THR A 213 -7.18 7.57 8.59
N CYS A 214 -7.78 6.61 9.30
CA CYS A 214 -7.30 5.24 9.36
C CYS A 214 -8.14 4.39 8.41
N THR A 215 -7.46 3.62 7.56
CA THR A 215 -8.07 2.76 6.55
C THR A 215 -7.52 1.36 6.73
N TYR A 216 -8.43 0.41 6.96
CA TYR A 216 -8.15 -1.01 6.89
C TYR A 216 -8.80 -1.57 5.64
N ILE A 217 -8.07 -2.37 4.89
CA ILE A 217 -8.60 -3.18 3.79
C ILE A 217 -8.01 -4.58 3.87
N LYS A 218 -8.85 -5.60 3.76
CA LYS A 218 -8.43 -6.97 3.47
C LYS A 218 -8.98 -7.39 2.13
N ALA A 219 -8.08 -7.59 1.17
CA ALA A 219 -8.41 -7.92 -0.20
C ALA A 219 -7.89 -9.31 -0.57
N GLY A 220 -8.65 -10.01 -1.39
CA GLY A 220 -8.29 -11.30 -1.97
C GLY A 220 -9.29 -11.69 -3.05
N LYS A 221 -9.19 -12.93 -3.51
CA LYS A 221 -10.14 -13.46 -4.50
C LYS A 221 -11.55 -13.47 -3.93
N ASP A 222 -12.46 -12.77 -4.62
CA ASP A 222 -13.88 -12.61 -4.24
C ASP A 222 -14.10 -12.07 -2.82
N LYS A 223 -13.10 -11.39 -2.26
CA LYS A 223 -13.12 -10.87 -0.90
C LYS A 223 -12.52 -9.47 -0.86
N PHE A 224 -13.29 -8.56 -0.29
CA PHE A 224 -12.85 -7.21 -0.01
C PHE A 224 -13.61 -6.75 1.23
N ASP A 225 -12.91 -6.57 2.34
CA ASP A 225 -13.44 -5.99 3.57
C ASP A 225 -12.74 -4.67 3.83
N PHE A 226 -13.47 -3.64 4.26
CA PHE A 226 -12.85 -2.36 4.62
C PHE A 226 -13.47 -1.72 5.86
N VAL A 227 -12.66 -0.91 6.54
CA VAL A 227 -13.06 -0.03 7.65
C VAL A 227 -12.33 1.29 7.47
N ILE A 228 -13.05 2.39 7.59
CA ILE A 228 -12.54 3.77 7.54
C ILE A 228 -12.92 4.46 8.84
N GLY A 229 -11.89 4.86 9.59
CA GLY A 229 -12.03 5.63 10.81
C GLY A 229 -11.49 7.05 10.64
N LYS A 230 -12.14 8.04 11.26
CA LYS A 230 -11.69 9.43 11.31
C LYS A 230 -11.43 9.85 12.75
N ALA A 231 -10.45 10.74 12.94
CA ALA A 231 -10.16 11.37 14.22
C ALA A 231 -9.55 12.77 14.01
N THR A 232 -9.36 13.52 15.10
CA THR A 232 -8.82 14.89 15.10
C THR A 232 -7.53 15.02 15.94
N GLN A 233 -6.77 13.94 16.05
CA GLN A 233 -5.52 13.87 16.81
C GLN A 233 -4.33 14.51 16.06
N GLY A 234 -4.41 14.58 14.72
CA GLY A 234 -3.34 15.07 13.85
C GLY A 234 -2.11 14.14 13.81
N PRO A 235 -0.93 14.64 13.37
CA PRO A 235 0.29 13.85 13.17
C PRO A 235 0.89 13.17 14.41
N ALA A 236 0.41 13.52 15.61
CA ALA A 236 0.85 12.92 16.88
C ALA A 236 0.15 11.59 17.23
N PHE A 237 -0.63 11.00 16.31
CA PHE A 237 -1.36 9.75 16.54
C PHE A 237 -0.47 8.57 16.97
N GLU A 238 -1.05 7.65 17.75
CA GLU A 238 -0.42 6.37 18.07
C GLU A 238 -0.52 5.38 16.91
N LYS A 239 0.58 4.69 16.60
CA LYS A 239 0.61 3.72 15.50
C LYS A 239 -0.27 2.52 15.83
N LEU A 240 -1.23 2.24 14.96
CA LEU A 240 -1.95 0.98 14.97
C LEU A 240 -1.16 -0.05 14.17
N SER A 241 -0.87 -1.19 14.78
CA SER A 241 -0.06 -2.23 14.17
C SER A 241 -0.73 -3.59 14.25
N PHE A 242 -0.61 -4.34 13.16
CA PHE A 242 -1.04 -5.73 13.06
C PHE A 242 0.06 -6.65 12.51
N ILE A 243 1.25 -6.12 12.21
CA ILE A 243 2.28 -6.83 11.46
C ILE A 243 2.72 -8.15 12.12
N ASP A 244 2.76 -8.17 13.45
CA ASP A 244 3.10 -9.36 14.25
C ASP A 244 1.90 -10.30 14.50
N LYS A 245 0.67 -9.89 14.14
CA LYS A 245 -0.52 -10.73 14.24
C LYS A 245 -0.60 -11.72 13.08
N SER A 246 -1.18 -12.89 13.35
CA SER A 246 -1.36 -13.91 12.31
C SER A 246 -2.42 -13.54 11.27
N ASP A 247 -3.36 -12.67 11.62
CA ASP A 247 -4.43 -12.13 10.77
C ASP A 247 -5.00 -10.86 11.45
N LEU A 248 -5.84 -10.11 10.75
CA LEU A 248 -6.69 -9.06 11.28
C LEU A 248 -8.02 -9.11 10.52
N SER A 249 -9.14 -9.33 11.22
CA SER A 249 -10.48 -9.29 10.64
C SER A 249 -11.06 -7.88 10.61
N LYS A 250 -12.16 -7.68 9.85
CA LYS A 250 -12.89 -6.41 9.78
C LYS A 250 -13.33 -5.92 11.17
N ASP A 251 -13.89 -6.80 11.98
CA ASP A 251 -14.38 -6.46 13.32
C ASP A 251 -13.23 -6.14 14.29
N GLU A 252 -12.12 -6.88 14.22
CA GLU A 252 -10.92 -6.59 15.02
C GLU A 252 -10.28 -5.26 14.61
N ALA A 253 -10.24 -4.95 13.31
CA ALA A 253 -9.75 -3.66 12.81
C ALA A 253 -10.64 -2.51 13.31
N ARG A 254 -11.96 -2.68 13.26
CA ARG A 254 -12.94 -1.74 13.81
C ARG A 254 -12.70 -1.48 15.30
N GLN A 255 -12.62 -2.54 16.11
CA GLN A 255 -12.37 -2.44 17.55
C GLN A 255 -11.02 -1.78 17.86
N MET A 256 -9.99 -2.09 17.07
CA MET A 256 -8.66 -1.48 17.21
C MET A 256 -8.72 0.03 16.94
N MET A 257 -9.42 0.46 15.89
CA MET A 257 -9.60 1.87 15.57
C MET A 257 -10.41 2.61 16.65
N GLU A 258 -11.54 2.04 17.08
CA GLU A 258 -12.38 2.63 18.13
C GLU A 258 -11.61 2.77 19.46
N ALA A 259 -10.85 1.74 19.85
CA ALA A 259 -10.01 1.79 21.04
C ALA A 259 -8.92 2.88 20.98
N ALA A 260 -8.49 3.25 19.77
CA ALA A 260 -7.53 4.31 19.51
C ALA A 260 -8.17 5.70 19.33
N GLY A 261 -9.48 5.82 19.56
CA GLY A 261 -10.21 7.08 19.52
C GLY A 261 -10.62 7.53 18.11
N TYR A 262 -10.72 6.60 17.16
CA TYR A 262 -11.32 6.87 15.85
C TYR A 262 -12.83 6.64 15.88
N GLU A 263 -13.57 7.52 15.25
CA GLU A 263 -14.97 7.30 14.89
C GLU A 263 -15.03 6.58 13.55
N ILE A 264 -15.78 5.47 13.48
CA ILE A 264 -15.93 4.70 12.24
C ILE A 264 -16.90 5.42 11.32
N GLU A 265 -16.38 5.97 10.23
CA GLU A 265 -17.15 6.73 9.24
C GLU A 265 -17.86 5.80 8.25
N LYS A 266 -17.14 4.79 7.74
CA LYS A 266 -17.67 3.79 6.80
C LYS A 266 -17.01 2.44 7.06
N SER A 267 -17.78 1.36 7.00
CA SER A 267 -17.25 -0.01 6.88
C SER A 267 -18.07 -0.78 5.86
N GLY A 268 -17.53 -1.87 5.34
CA GLY A 268 -18.25 -2.65 4.36
C GLY A 268 -17.39 -3.68 3.67
N GLY A 269 -17.83 -4.09 2.49
CA GLY A 269 -17.09 -5.03 1.67
C GLY A 269 -17.74 -5.30 0.32
N ILE A 270 -17.25 -6.32 -0.38
CA ILE A 270 -17.83 -6.77 -1.66
C ILE A 270 -18.57 -8.08 -1.46
N ALA A 271 -19.86 -8.07 -1.78
CA ALA A 271 -20.74 -9.23 -1.76
C ALA A 271 -21.45 -9.36 -3.10
N GLY A 272 -21.33 -10.52 -3.76
CA GLY A 272 -21.97 -10.77 -5.05
C GLY A 272 -21.52 -9.80 -6.16
N GLY A 273 -20.25 -9.36 -6.13
CA GLY A 273 -19.68 -8.43 -7.11
C GLY A 273 -20.15 -6.97 -6.97
N LYS A 274 -20.76 -6.61 -5.84
CA LYS A 274 -21.18 -5.24 -5.51
C LYS A 274 -20.54 -4.79 -4.21
N LEU A 275 -20.12 -3.52 -4.17
CA LEU A 275 -19.73 -2.87 -2.94
C LEU A 275 -20.97 -2.64 -2.06
N VAL A 276 -20.88 -3.05 -0.80
CA VAL A 276 -21.91 -2.87 0.23
C VAL A 276 -21.27 -2.16 1.41
N VAL A 277 -21.94 -1.12 1.91
CA VAL A 277 -21.56 -0.38 3.12
C VAL A 277 -22.51 -0.81 4.24
N ASP A 278 -21.96 -1.05 5.44
CA ASP A 278 -22.70 -1.48 6.64
C ASP A 278 -23.49 -0.32 7.29
#